data_AF-A0A376VDG2-F1
#
_entry.id   AF-A0A376VDG2-F1
#
_cell.length_a   1.000
_cell.length_b   1.000
_cell.length_c   1.000
_cell.angle_alpha   90.00
_cell.angle_beta   90.00
_cell.angle_gamma   90.00
#
_symmetry.space_group_name_H-M   'P 1'
#
loop_
_entity.id
_entity.type
_entity.pdbx_description
1 polymer ?
#
loop_
_entity_poly.entity_id
_entity_poly.type
_entity_poly.pdbx_seq_one_letter_code
_entity_poly.pdbx_strand_id
1 'polypeptide(L)'
;MDEIGRGTSTYDGLSLAWACAENLANKIKALTLFATHYFELTQLPEKMEGVANVHLDALEHGDTIAFMHSVQDGAASKSYGLAVAALAGVPKEVIKRARQKLRELESISPNAAATQVDGTQMSLLSVPEETSPAVEALENLDPDSLTPRQALEWIYRLKSLV
;
A
#
# COMPACT_ATOMS: atom_id res chain seq x y z
N MET A 1 0.82 -5.82 -22.52
CA MET A 1 0.18 -6.60 -21.43
C MET A 1 -0.88 -5.71 -20.81
N ASP A 2 -2.10 -6.20 -20.68
CA ASP A 2 -3.23 -5.37 -20.22
C ASP A 2 -4.04 -6.13 -19.17
N GLU A 3 -3.98 -5.64 -17.93
CA GLU A 3 -4.73 -6.14 -16.76
C GLU A 3 -4.69 -7.68 -16.55
N ILE A 4 -3.53 -8.29 -16.78
CA ILE A 4 -3.37 -9.73 -16.55
C ILE A 4 -3.47 -10.08 -15.05
N GLY A 5 -3.92 -11.29 -14.72
CA GLY A 5 -4.03 -11.78 -13.33
C GLY A 5 -5.40 -11.58 -12.66
N ARG A 6 -6.36 -10.95 -13.33
CA ARG A 6 -7.69 -10.63 -12.74
C ARG A 6 -8.65 -11.80 -12.53
N GLY A 7 -8.40 -12.95 -13.17
CA GLY A 7 -9.33 -14.09 -13.18
C GLY A 7 -9.20 -15.05 -11.99
N THR A 8 -8.37 -14.73 -10.99
CA THR A 8 -8.05 -15.61 -9.86
C THR A 8 -8.01 -14.81 -8.55
N SER A 9 -7.64 -15.45 -7.44
CA SER A 9 -7.38 -14.80 -6.15
C SER A 9 -6.43 -13.62 -6.31
N THR A 10 -6.62 -12.55 -5.54
CA THR A 10 -5.84 -11.31 -5.64
C THR A 10 -4.34 -11.57 -5.57
N TYR A 11 -3.88 -12.38 -4.61
CA TYR A 11 -2.45 -12.66 -4.43
C TYR A 11 -1.90 -13.62 -5.50
N ASP A 12 -2.70 -14.57 -5.98
CA ASP A 12 -2.29 -15.46 -7.07
C ASP A 12 -2.12 -14.66 -8.37
N GLY A 13 -3.08 -13.78 -8.66
CA GLY A 13 -3.09 -12.90 -9.81
C GLY A 13 -1.91 -11.93 -9.81
N LEU A 14 -1.68 -11.30 -8.65
CA LEU A 14 -0.52 -10.43 -8.42
C LEU A 14 0.79 -11.19 -8.63
N SER A 15 0.93 -12.38 -8.03
CA SER A 15 2.15 -13.19 -8.12
C SER A 15 2.46 -13.61 -9.56
N LEU A 16 1.43 -13.98 -10.32
CA LEU A 16 1.57 -14.30 -11.74
C LEU A 16 1.95 -13.06 -12.56
N ALA A 17 1.29 -11.93 -12.34
CA ALA A 17 1.60 -10.68 -13.03
C ALA A 17 3.05 -10.24 -12.77
N TRP A 18 3.50 -10.35 -11.51
CA TRP A 18 4.88 -10.07 -11.11
C TRP A 18 5.88 -10.96 -11.84
N ALA A 19 5.71 -12.28 -11.77
CA ALA A 19 6.61 -13.24 -12.40
C ALA A 19 6.66 -13.06 -13.93
N CYS A 20 5.53 -12.74 -14.56
CA CYS A 20 5.46 -12.43 -15.99
C CYS A 20 6.24 -11.14 -16.32
N ALA A 21 6.03 -10.07 -15.56
CA ALA A 21 6.74 -8.81 -15.76
C ALA A 21 8.27 -8.99 -15.60
N GLU A 22 8.69 -9.74 -14.58
CA GLU A 22 10.10 -10.07 -14.35
C GLU A 22 10.70 -10.87 -15.51
N ASN A 23 9.98 -11.87 -16.02
CA ASN A 23 10.45 -12.66 -17.17
C ASN A 23 10.62 -11.81 -18.43
N LEU A 24 9.66 -10.91 -18.68
CA LEU A 24 9.68 -9.98 -19.81
C LEU A 24 10.87 -9.01 -19.71
N ALA A 25 11.12 -8.46 -18.53
CA ALA A 25 12.21 -7.49 -18.31
C ALA A 25 13.61 -8.16 -18.31
N ASN A 26 13.76 -9.29 -17.62
CA ASN A 26 15.10 -9.86 -17.38
C ASN A 26 15.53 -10.87 -18.45
N LYS A 27 14.62 -11.70 -18.97
CA LYS A 27 14.96 -12.78 -19.91
C LYS A 27 14.66 -12.40 -21.35
N ILE A 28 13.41 -12.01 -21.63
CA ILE A 28 12.96 -11.77 -23.01
C ILE A 28 13.49 -10.43 -23.52
N LYS A 29 13.49 -9.39 -22.67
CA LYS A 29 13.94 -8.03 -22.99
C LYS A 29 13.20 -7.41 -24.19
N ALA A 30 11.92 -7.74 -24.36
CA ALA A 30 11.07 -7.13 -25.37
C ALA A 30 10.53 -5.77 -24.87
N LEU A 31 10.32 -4.83 -25.80
CA LEU A 31 9.61 -3.58 -25.50
C LEU A 31 8.19 -3.91 -25.03
N THR A 32 7.88 -3.55 -23.79
CA THR A 32 6.65 -3.96 -23.11
C THR A 32 5.97 -2.75 -22.50
N LEU A 33 4.70 -2.55 -22.86
CA LEU A 33 3.77 -1.74 -22.09
C LEU A 33 2.94 -2.67 -21.20
N PHE A 34 2.92 -2.40 -19.90
CA PHE A 34 2.25 -3.22 -18.90
C PHE A 34 1.23 -2.38 -18.14
N ALA A 35 0.00 -2.36 -18.62
CA ALA A 35 -1.12 -1.73 -17.92
C ALA A 35 -1.61 -2.66 -16.81
N THR A 36 -1.72 -2.15 -15.59
CA THR A 36 -2.10 -2.93 -14.40
C THR A 36 -2.85 -2.08 -13.38
N HIS A 37 -3.70 -2.73 -12.60
CA HIS A 37 -4.37 -2.16 -11.42
C HIS A 37 -3.68 -2.57 -10.11
N TYR A 38 -2.70 -3.47 -10.16
CA TYR A 38 -1.89 -3.88 -9.01
C TYR A 38 -0.86 -2.80 -8.70
N PHE A 39 -1.05 -2.11 -7.58
CA PHE A 39 -0.14 -1.06 -7.13
C PHE A 39 1.22 -1.63 -6.72
N GLU A 40 1.24 -2.86 -6.24
CA GLU A 40 2.45 -3.55 -5.77
C GLU A 40 3.49 -3.67 -6.89
N LEU A 41 3.07 -3.78 -8.16
CA LEU A 41 3.97 -3.83 -9.32
C LEU A 41 4.74 -2.51 -9.53
N THR A 42 4.32 -1.40 -8.91
CA THR A 42 5.06 -0.13 -8.98
C THR A 42 6.42 -0.21 -8.27
N GLN A 43 6.68 -1.25 -7.47
CA GLN A 43 7.99 -1.51 -6.88
C GLN A 43 8.99 -2.18 -7.84
N LEU A 44 8.55 -2.62 -9.03
CA LEU A 44 9.41 -3.34 -9.97
C LEU A 44 10.62 -2.50 -10.46
N PRO A 45 10.50 -1.19 -10.77
CA PRO A 45 11.64 -0.36 -11.18
C PRO A 45 12.78 -0.31 -10.17
N GLU A 46 12.49 -0.47 -8.87
CA GLU A 46 13.52 -0.46 -7.82
C GLU A 46 14.34 -1.77 -7.80
N LYS A 47 13.79 -2.85 -8.36
CA LYS A 47 14.36 -4.20 -8.29
C LYS A 47 14.92 -4.68 -9.63
N MET A 48 14.50 -4.06 -10.73
CA MET A 48 14.82 -4.53 -12.08
C MET A 48 15.25 -3.38 -12.98
N GLU A 49 16.43 -3.54 -13.57
CA GLU A 49 16.94 -2.62 -14.58
C GLU A 49 16.06 -2.66 -15.85
N GLY A 50 15.85 -1.49 -16.46
CA GLY A 50 15.07 -1.37 -17.69
C GLY A 50 13.55 -1.35 -17.49
N VAL A 51 13.08 -1.27 -16.24
CA VAL A 51 11.66 -1.07 -15.90
C VAL A 51 11.47 0.33 -15.33
N ALA A 52 10.41 1.02 -15.78
CA ALA A 52 10.06 2.35 -15.31
C ALA A 52 8.55 2.44 -15.09
N ASN A 53 8.14 3.21 -14.08
CA ASN A 53 6.74 3.51 -13.85
C ASN A 53 6.32 4.72 -14.68
N VAL A 54 5.13 4.62 -15.26
CA VAL A 54 4.36 5.73 -15.81
C VAL A 54 2.91 5.54 -15.39
N HIS A 55 2.15 6.62 -15.27
CA HIS A 55 0.74 6.57 -14.94
C HIS A 55 -0.07 7.60 -15.74
N LEU A 56 -1.39 7.37 -15.82
CA LEU A 56 -2.31 8.36 -16.35
C LEU A 56 -2.72 9.33 -15.24
N ASP A 57 -2.60 10.62 -15.51
CA ASP A 57 -2.94 11.67 -14.56
C ASP A 57 -4.46 11.86 -14.43
N ALA A 58 -4.89 12.15 -13.20
CA ALA A 58 -6.28 12.40 -12.86
C ALA A 58 -6.38 13.42 -11.72
N LEU A 59 -7.30 14.37 -11.88
CA LEU A 59 -7.57 15.40 -10.90
C LEU A 59 -8.86 15.08 -10.14
N GLU A 60 -8.77 15.05 -8.82
CA GLU A 60 -9.95 14.98 -7.95
C GLU A 60 -10.41 16.40 -7.59
N HIS A 61 -11.69 16.67 -7.80
CA HIS A 61 -12.33 17.91 -7.37
C HIS A 61 -13.62 17.58 -6.61
N GLY A 62 -13.58 17.68 -5.27
CA GLY A 62 -14.70 17.31 -4.41
C GLY A 62 -15.07 15.84 -4.54
N ASP A 63 -16.31 15.56 -4.96
CA ASP A 63 -16.82 14.21 -5.23
C ASP A 63 -16.66 13.76 -6.70
N THR A 64 -15.94 14.53 -7.52
CA THR A 64 -15.76 14.25 -8.96
C THR A 64 -14.30 14.02 -9.31
N ILE A 65 -14.07 13.22 -10.36
CA ILE A 65 -12.76 12.95 -10.92
C ILE A 65 -12.74 13.38 -12.39
N ALA A 66 -11.66 14.04 -12.80
CA ALA A 66 -11.40 14.41 -14.17
C ALA A 66 -10.13 13.68 -14.65
N PHE A 67 -10.27 12.86 -15.68
CA PHE A 67 -9.13 12.18 -16.30
C PHE A 67 -8.44 13.14 -17.27
N MET A 68 -7.14 13.40 -17.04
CA MET A 68 -6.38 14.34 -17.88
C MET A 68 -5.91 13.70 -19.18
N HIS A 69 -5.95 12.36 -19.26
CA HIS A 69 -5.45 11.55 -20.38
C HIS A 69 -3.98 11.84 -20.74
N SER A 70 -3.23 12.45 -19.83
CA SER A 70 -1.79 12.68 -19.95
C SER A 70 -1.03 11.59 -19.21
N VAL A 71 0.00 11.04 -19.85
CA VAL A 71 0.94 10.12 -19.22
C VAL A 71 1.99 10.93 -18.46
N GLN A 72 2.24 10.58 -17.21
CA GLN A 72 3.26 11.18 -16.36
C GLN A 72 4.23 10.11 -15.88
N ASP A 73 5.49 10.51 -15.68
CA ASP A 73 6.51 9.64 -15.14
C ASP A 73 6.26 9.33 -13.65
N GLY A 74 6.71 8.16 -13.21
CA GLY A 74 6.54 7.70 -11.84
C GLY A 74 5.24 6.93 -11.60
N ALA A 75 5.10 6.41 -10.39
CA ALA A 75 3.88 5.74 -9.94
C ALA A 75 2.80 6.77 -9.58
N ALA A 76 1.53 6.40 -9.74
CA ALA A 76 0.43 7.21 -9.21
C ALA A 76 0.53 7.28 -7.67
N SER A 77 0.06 8.36 -7.06
CA SER A 77 0.08 8.53 -5.60
C SER A 77 -1.10 7.86 -4.88
N LYS A 78 -2.14 7.46 -5.62
CA LYS A 78 -3.38 6.89 -5.09
C LYS A 78 -4.16 6.10 -6.13
N SER A 79 -5.00 5.18 -5.65
CA SER A 79 -6.01 4.51 -6.48
C SER A 79 -7.30 5.32 -6.52
N TYR A 80 -7.88 5.44 -7.71
CA TYR A 80 -9.08 6.23 -7.96
C TYR A 80 -10.38 5.41 -7.95
N GLY A 81 -10.34 4.14 -7.56
CA GLY A 81 -11.48 3.21 -7.69
C GLY A 81 -12.78 3.72 -7.06
N LEU A 82 -12.71 4.34 -5.88
CA LEU A 82 -13.90 4.92 -5.22
C LEU A 82 -14.41 6.19 -5.92
N ALA A 83 -13.52 6.99 -6.50
CA ALA A 83 -13.90 8.18 -7.26
C ALA A 83 -14.57 7.78 -8.59
N VAL A 84 -14.06 6.74 -9.26
CA VAL A 84 -14.69 6.16 -10.46
C VAL A 84 -16.07 5.58 -10.12
N ALA A 85 -16.22 4.88 -8.98
CA ALA A 85 -17.51 4.36 -8.54
C ALA A 85 -18.53 5.48 -8.26
N ALA A 86 -18.09 6.58 -7.65
CA ALA A 86 -18.95 7.75 -7.43
C ALA A 86 -19.39 8.38 -8.77
N LEU A 87 -18.48 8.51 -9.73
CA LEU A 87 -18.78 8.99 -11.08
C LEU A 87 -19.75 8.07 -11.83
N ALA A 88 -19.66 6.75 -11.60
CA ALA A 88 -20.57 5.75 -12.16
C ALA A 88 -21.99 5.78 -11.56
N GLY A 89 -22.25 6.66 -10.58
CA GLY A 89 -23.57 6.84 -9.97
C GLY A 89 -23.84 5.91 -8.79
N VAL A 90 -22.81 5.31 -8.19
CA VAL A 90 -22.97 4.53 -6.94
C VAL A 90 -23.48 5.46 -5.83
N PRO A 91 -24.48 5.05 -5.02
CA PRO A 91 -25.05 5.90 -3.99
C PRO A 91 -24.04 6.41 -2.96
N LYS A 92 -24.23 7.65 -2.49
CA LYS A 92 -23.27 8.35 -1.62
C LYS A 92 -23.03 7.61 -0.30
N GLU A 93 -24.06 6.98 0.26
CA GLU A 93 -23.98 6.18 1.47
C GLU A 93 -23.10 4.93 1.29
N VAL A 94 -23.15 4.31 0.11
CA VAL A 94 -22.30 3.16 -0.23
C VAL A 94 -20.85 3.61 -0.39
N ILE A 95 -20.59 4.70 -1.10
CA ILE A 95 -19.26 5.29 -1.23
C ILE A 95 -18.68 5.66 0.14
N LYS A 96 -19.49 6.26 1.03
CA LYS A 96 -19.07 6.60 2.39
C LYS A 96 -18.66 5.35 3.18
N ARG A 97 -19.44 4.28 3.12
CA ARG A 97 -19.09 3.01 3.79
C ARG A 97 -17.83 2.36 3.18
N ALA A 98 -17.68 2.42 1.86
CA ALA A 98 -16.51 1.90 1.17
C ALA A 98 -15.23 2.65 1.54
N ARG A 99 -15.28 3.99 1.64
CA ARG A 99 -14.14 4.80 2.15
C ARG A 99 -13.77 4.42 3.59
N GLN A 100 -14.75 4.15 4.44
CA GLN A 100 -14.47 3.66 5.80
C GLN A 100 -13.76 2.31 5.76
N LYS A 101 -14.24 1.37 4.92
CA LYS A 101 -13.60 0.05 4.80
C LYS A 101 -12.18 0.15 4.23
N LEU A 102 -11.95 1.04 3.27
CA LEU A 102 -10.61 1.29 2.72
C LEU A 102 -9.65 1.72 3.83
N ARG A 103 -10.03 2.68 4.68
CA ARG A 103 -9.22 3.13 5.82
C ARG A 103 -8.91 2.00 6.80
N GLU A 104 -9.88 1.11 7.07
CA GLU A 104 -9.65 -0.07 7.89
C GLU A 104 -8.57 -0.97 7.26
N LEU A 105 -8.65 -1.24 5.95
CA LEU A 105 -7.69 -2.09 5.24
C LEU A 105 -6.29 -1.46 5.19
N GLU A 106 -6.20 -0.15 4.96
CA GLU A 106 -4.95 0.62 4.99
C GLU A 106 -4.29 0.56 6.38
N SER A 107 -5.08 0.56 7.46
CA SER A 107 -4.55 0.48 8.83
C SER A 107 -4.04 -0.92 9.22
N ILE A 108 -4.62 -1.99 8.65
CA ILE A 108 -4.26 -3.39 8.95
C ILE A 108 -3.01 -3.81 8.16
N SER A 109 -2.74 -3.13 7.05
CA SER A 109 -1.61 -3.43 6.19
C SER A 109 -1.06 -2.12 5.66
N PRO A 110 -0.09 -1.50 6.35
CA PRO A 110 0.56 -0.28 5.86
C PRO A 110 1.20 -0.45 4.47
N ASN A 111 1.42 -1.70 4.05
CA ASN A 111 1.92 -2.07 2.72
C ASN A 111 0.84 -2.54 1.71
N ALA A 112 -0.44 -2.70 2.09
CA ALA A 112 -1.49 -3.12 1.15
C ALA A 112 -2.04 -1.97 0.29
N ALA A 113 -1.73 -0.73 0.68
CA ALA A 113 -1.92 0.46 -0.11
C ALA A 113 -0.84 1.44 0.33
N ALA A 114 0.31 1.46 -0.34
CA ALA A 114 1.32 2.48 -0.10
C ALA A 114 0.76 3.84 -0.59
N THR A 115 -0.04 4.46 0.26
CA THR A 115 -0.65 5.79 0.10
C THR A 115 0.27 6.89 0.65
N GLN A 116 1.47 6.58 1.13
CA GLN A 116 2.50 7.58 1.45
C GLN A 116 3.88 7.03 1.12
N VAL A 117 4.46 7.49 0.01
CA VAL A 117 5.89 7.35 -0.25
C VAL A 117 6.54 8.61 0.31
N ASP A 118 6.84 8.60 1.61
CA ASP A 118 7.96 9.37 2.10
C ASP A 118 9.16 8.44 2.14
N GLY A 119 10.24 8.86 1.49
CA GLY A 119 11.37 8.02 1.16
C GLY A 119 12.09 7.53 2.41
N THR A 120 11.85 6.28 2.80
CA THR A 120 12.80 5.51 3.60
C THR A 120 12.64 4.03 3.27
N GLN A 121 13.73 3.43 2.81
CA GLN A 121 13.91 2.01 2.60
C GLN A 121 13.43 1.20 3.82
N MET A 122 12.83 0.03 3.60
CA MET A 122 13.24 -1.23 4.25
C MET A 122 12.42 -2.45 3.79
N SER A 123 13.17 -3.40 3.25
CA SER A 123 12.99 -4.86 3.28
C SER A 123 11.81 -5.53 2.56
N LEU A 124 12.13 -6.05 1.35
CA LEU A 124 11.59 -7.31 0.85
C LEU A 124 11.89 -8.45 1.83
N LEU A 125 11.00 -9.45 1.82
CA LEU A 125 11.17 -10.80 2.40
C LEU A 125 11.15 -10.83 3.93
N SER A 126 10.01 -11.27 4.48
CA SER A 126 9.83 -11.92 5.79
C SER A 126 10.94 -11.63 6.82
N VAL A 127 10.81 -10.48 7.49
CA VAL A 127 11.46 -10.26 8.78
C VAL A 127 10.45 -10.75 9.83
N PRO A 128 10.82 -11.60 10.80
CA PRO A 128 9.98 -11.79 11.98
C PRO A 128 9.67 -10.40 12.53
N GLU A 129 8.44 -10.12 12.95
CA GLU A 129 8.14 -8.88 13.66
C GLU A 129 9.14 -8.74 14.81
N GLU A 130 10.15 -7.87 14.67
CA GLU A 130 10.95 -7.44 15.81
C GLU A 130 9.99 -6.63 16.66
N THR A 131 9.44 -7.30 17.67
CA THR A 131 8.58 -6.70 18.68
C THR A 131 9.29 -5.47 19.23
N SER A 132 8.65 -4.31 19.11
CA SER A 132 9.21 -3.07 19.64
C SER A 132 9.57 -3.29 21.11
N PRO A 133 10.73 -2.79 21.59
CA PRO A 133 11.12 -2.89 23.00
C PRO A 133 10.05 -2.37 23.97
N ALA A 134 9.17 -1.47 23.52
CA ALA A 134 8.02 -0.99 24.28
C ALA A 134 6.92 -2.03 24.44
N VAL A 135 6.68 -2.86 23.40
CA VAL A 135 5.68 -3.93 23.40
C VAL A 135 6.12 -5.07 24.31
N GLU A 136 7.39 -5.49 24.22
CA GLU A 136 7.95 -6.51 25.13
C GLU A 136 7.92 -6.05 26.60
N ALA A 137 8.20 -4.76 26.84
CA ALA A 137 8.13 -4.19 28.18
C ALA A 137 6.69 -4.15 28.72
N LEU A 138 5.69 -3.95 27.85
CA LEU A 138 4.27 -3.97 28.22
C LEU A 138 3.76 -5.39 28.51
N GLU A 139 4.16 -6.38 27.72
CA GLU A 139 3.73 -7.78 27.92
C GLU A 139 4.21 -8.36 29.25
N ASN A 140 5.38 -7.91 29.73
CA ASN A 140 5.96 -8.35 31.00
C ASN A 140 5.54 -7.51 32.21
N LEU A 141 4.69 -6.50 32.02
CA LEU A 141 4.28 -5.58 33.08
C LEU A 141 2.94 -6.02 33.68
N ASP A 142 2.92 -6.27 34.99
CA ASP A 142 1.68 -6.50 35.75
C ASP A 142 1.14 -5.17 36.30
N PRO A 143 0.06 -4.61 35.75
CA PRO A 143 -0.48 -3.32 36.17
C PRO A 143 -1.06 -3.34 37.58
N ASP A 144 -1.56 -4.49 38.06
CA ASP A 144 -2.22 -4.59 39.36
C ASP A 144 -1.20 -4.61 40.52
N SER A 145 0.08 -4.85 40.21
CA SER A 145 1.17 -4.83 41.17
C SER A 145 1.80 -3.45 41.41
N LEU A 146 1.42 -2.43 40.61
CA LEU A 146 2.08 -1.13 40.60
C LEU A 146 1.41 -0.11 41.51
N THR A 147 2.22 0.66 42.23
CA THR A 147 1.73 1.89 42.87
C THR A 147 1.48 2.99 41.83
N PRO A 148 0.61 3.97 42.11
CA PRO A 148 0.33 5.07 41.17
C PRO A 148 1.58 5.85 40.71
N ARG A 149 2.60 5.97 41.57
CA ARG A 149 3.87 6.61 41.21
C ARG A 149 4.69 5.75 40.23
N GLN A 150 4.77 4.45 40.47
CA GLN A 150 5.48 3.52 39.59
C GLN A 150 4.80 3.42 38.23
N ALA A 151 3.47 3.43 38.18
CA ALA A 151 2.72 3.46 36.93
C ALA A 151 3.07 4.71 36.10
N LEU A 152 3.17 5.88 36.73
CA LEU A 152 3.58 7.12 36.06
C LEU A 152 5.02 7.06 35.54
N GLU A 153 5.96 6.49 36.31
CA GLU A 153 7.35 6.28 35.87
C GLU A 153 7.43 5.32 34.67
N TRP A 154 6.60 4.28 34.65
CA TRP A 154 6.49 3.36 33.51
C TRP A 154 5.97 4.04 32.24
N ILE A 155 5.04 5.00 32.33
CA ILE A 155 4.57 5.76 31.17
C ILE A 155 5.71 6.58 30.55
N TYR A 156 6.52 7.25 31.37
CA TYR A 156 7.70 7.99 30.86
C TYR A 156 8.74 7.06 30.25
N ARG A 157 8.95 5.88 30.84
CA ARG A 157 9.86 4.86 30.31
C ARG A 157 9.38 4.32 28.96
N LEU A 158 8.11 3.97 28.83
CA LEU A 158 7.54 3.50 27.57
C LEU A 158 7.63 4.56 26.48
N LYS A 159 7.41 5.84 26.81
CA LYS A 159 7.60 6.96 25.88
C LYS A 159 9.05 7.12 25.39
N SER A 160 10.03 6.58 26.11
CA SER A 160 11.44 6.57 25.68
C SER A 160 11.82 5.35 24.83
N LEU A 161 10.94 4.34 24.76
CA LEU A 161 11.14 3.08 24.02
C LEU A 161 10.35 3.02 22.71
N VAL A 162 9.51 4.03 22.46
CA VAL A 162 8.76 4.29 21.21
C VAL A 162 9.44 5.44 20.49
#